data_AF-R1G2R7-F1
#
_entry.id   AF-R1G2R7-F1
#
_cell.length_a   1.000
_cell.length_b   1.000
_cell.length_c   1.000
_cell.angle_alpha   90.00
_cell.angle_beta   90.00
_cell.angle_gamma   90.00
#
_symmetry.space_group_name_H-M   'P 1'
#
loop_
_entity.id
_entity.type
_entity.pdbx_description
1 polymer ?
#
loop_
_entity_poly.entity_id
_entity_poly.type
_entity_poly.pdbx_seq_one_letter_code
_entity_poly.pdbx_strand_id
1 'polypeptide(L)'
;MRNGFLGTPEEPQNTIDRDSLCFACPEPDVVLHAGQPGFREGLMRLYEPAESRAAEQLVQLKERLRHTRTEDFFEVVTEGLAQITGAQYAFVSKRILVDDENVAVEMPPIGQPGACLMGAAFYVNDGYDIQAKLKNFKYHAYSCPCAYMKHDKIFLIPERLNEFIPNNPNTLAIPGEAYLGNSAGLTWR
;
A
#
# COMPACT_ATOMS: atom_id res chain seq x y z
N MET A 1 27.35 17.97 -36.51
CA MET A 1 27.94 16.78 -35.84
C MET A 1 27.03 16.39 -34.70
N ARG A 2 26.71 15.09 -34.62
CA ARG A 2 25.85 14.45 -33.62
C ARG A 2 26.49 14.52 -32.23
N ASN A 3 25.65 14.67 -31.19
CA ASN A 3 25.81 14.13 -29.84
C ASN A 3 24.36 14.03 -29.33
N GLY A 4 23.67 12.89 -29.34
CA GLY A 4 24.11 11.61 -28.77
C GLY A 4 23.75 11.57 -27.29
N PHE A 5 22.46 11.76 -26.95
CA PHE A 5 21.96 11.45 -25.61
C PHE A 5 22.09 9.94 -25.43
N LEU A 6 23.04 9.53 -24.58
CA LEU A 6 23.13 8.17 -24.07
C LEU A 6 21.90 7.94 -23.20
N GLY A 7 20.96 7.14 -23.71
CA GLY A 7 19.90 6.58 -22.88
C GLY A 7 20.54 5.86 -21.71
N THR A 8 20.00 6.10 -20.52
CA THR A 8 20.26 5.28 -19.34
C THR A 8 20.08 3.81 -19.72
N PRO A 9 20.93 2.89 -19.25
CA PRO A 9 20.71 1.46 -19.47
C PRO A 9 19.30 1.13 -19.00
N GLU A 10 18.45 0.66 -19.91
CA GLU A 10 17.14 0.11 -19.57
C GLU A 10 17.38 -0.94 -18.49
N GLU A 11 16.97 -0.66 -17.25
CA GLU A 11 16.86 -1.70 -16.26
C GLU A 11 16.07 -2.84 -16.90
N PRO A 12 16.52 -4.10 -16.81
CA PRO A 12 15.76 -5.20 -17.36
C PRO A 12 14.36 -5.09 -16.78
N GLN A 13 13.37 -4.82 -17.65
CA GLN A 13 11.97 -4.82 -17.28
C GLN A 13 11.68 -6.23 -16.78
N ASN A 14 11.87 -6.41 -15.48
CA ASN A 14 11.65 -7.63 -14.75
C ASN A 14 10.14 -7.66 -14.53
N THR A 15 9.43 -7.82 -15.65
CA THR A 15 7.98 -7.91 -15.71
C THR A 15 7.62 -9.20 -15.00
N ILE A 16 6.83 -9.07 -13.94
CA ILE A 16 6.19 -10.22 -13.32
C ILE A 16 5.20 -10.75 -14.35
N ASP A 17 5.36 -12.02 -14.74
CA ASP A 17 4.42 -12.65 -15.66
C ASP A 17 3.03 -12.72 -15.00
N ARG A 18 2.01 -12.29 -15.77
CA ARG A 18 0.62 -12.21 -15.34
C ARG A 18 -0.05 -13.58 -15.42
N ASP A 19 0.33 -14.50 -14.56
CA ASP A 19 -0.22 -15.87 -14.54
C ASP A 19 -1.75 -15.88 -14.35
N SER A 20 -2.29 -14.83 -13.72
CA SER A 20 -3.72 -14.62 -13.53
C SER A 20 -4.47 -14.15 -14.78
N LEU A 21 -3.79 -13.84 -15.88
CA LEU A 21 -4.35 -13.18 -17.07
C LEU A 21 -4.20 -14.04 -18.33
N CYS A 22 -5.20 -13.95 -19.20
CA CYS A 22 -5.11 -14.34 -20.60
C CYS A 22 -5.79 -13.28 -21.47
N PHE A 23 -5.40 -13.14 -22.73
CA PHE A 23 -6.07 -12.21 -23.65
C PHE A 23 -6.21 -12.78 -25.06
N ALA A 24 -7.28 -12.39 -25.73
CA ALA A 24 -7.59 -12.83 -27.08
C ALA A 24 -6.62 -12.23 -28.12
N CYS A 25 -6.27 -13.02 -29.13
CA CYS A 25 -5.55 -12.57 -30.30
C CYS A 25 -6.50 -12.00 -31.36
N PRO A 26 -5.98 -11.27 -32.36
CA PRO A 26 -6.77 -10.85 -33.53
C PRO A 26 -7.38 -12.03 -34.30
N GLU A 27 -6.71 -13.17 -34.31
CA GLU A 27 -7.21 -14.42 -34.89
C GLU A 27 -8.37 -14.99 -34.04
N PRO A 28 -9.51 -15.37 -34.67
CA PRO A 28 -10.61 -16.00 -33.97
C PRO A 28 -10.18 -17.25 -33.19
N ASP A 29 -10.73 -17.41 -31.99
CA ASP A 29 -10.51 -18.56 -31.08
C ASP A 29 -9.07 -18.77 -30.61
N VAL A 30 -8.19 -17.78 -30.80
CA VAL A 30 -6.81 -17.83 -30.27
C VAL A 30 -6.71 -16.95 -29.02
N VAL A 31 -6.21 -17.53 -27.93
CA VAL A 31 -5.98 -16.85 -26.65
C VAL A 31 -4.54 -17.10 -26.21
N LEU A 32 -3.88 -16.04 -25.73
CA LEU A 32 -2.55 -16.13 -25.15
C LEU A 32 -2.61 -16.21 -23.62
N HIS A 33 -1.87 -17.16 -23.08
CA HIS A 33 -1.66 -17.41 -21.66
C HIS A 33 -0.21 -17.15 -21.27
N ALA A 34 0.03 -16.94 -19.98
CA ALA A 34 1.38 -16.85 -19.43
C ALA A 34 2.25 -18.04 -19.84
N GLY A 35 3.52 -17.77 -20.14
CA GLY A 35 4.48 -18.76 -20.65
C GLY A 35 4.35 -19.10 -22.15
N GLN A 36 3.32 -18.63 -22.86
CA GLN A 36 3.22 -18.83 -24.30
C GLN A 36 4.02 -17.79 -25.09
N PRO A 37 4.59 -18.15 -26.26
CA PRO A 37 5.25 -17.18 -27.15
C PRO A 37 4.29 -16.04 -27.52
N GLY A 38 4.75 -14.79 -27.45
CA GLY A 38 3.93 -13.62 -27.75
C GLY A 38 3.11 -13.07 -26.58
N PHE A 39 3.03 -13.79 -25.45
CA PHE A 39 2.27 -13.32 -24.29
C PHE A 39 2.89 -12.06 -23.67
N ARG A 40 4.21 -12.03 -23.52
CA ARG A 40 4.90 -10.88 -22.92
C ARG A 40 4.77 -9.64 -23.79
N GLU A 41 4.91 -9.78 -25.11
CA GLU A 41 4.74 -8.71 -26.08
C GLU A 41 3.29 -8.19 -26.10
N GLY A 42 2.31 -9.10 -26.06
CA GLY A 42 0.90 -8.74 -25.96
C GLY A 42 0.59 -8.01 -24.65
N LEU A 43 1.19 -8.44 -23.54
CA LEU A 43 1.03 -7.80 -22.23
C LEU A 43 1.57 -6.36 -22.24
N MET A 44 2.80 -6.16 -22.75
CA MET A 44 3.43 -4.84 -22.86
C MET A 44 2.69 -3.91 -23.84
N ARG A 45 1.98 -4.46 -24.82
CA ARG A 45 1.14 -3.68 -25.74
C ARG A 45 -0.16 -3.21 -25.08
N LEU A 46 -0.74 -4.03 -24.20
CA LEU A 46 -2.08 -3.81 -23.65
C LEU A 46 -2.06 -3.06 -22.31
N TYR A 47 -0.97 -3.15 -21.54
CA TYR A 47 -0.88 -2.62 -20.20
C TYR A 47 0.42 -1.86 -19.98
N GLU A 48 0.35 -0.79 -19.18
CA GLU A 48 1.54 -0.12 -18.68
C GLU A 48 2.29 -1.08 -17.73
N PRO A 49 3.62 -1.24 -17.86
CA PRO A 49 4.39 -2.21 -17.08
C PRO A 49 4.24 -2.11 -15.56
N ALA A 50 4.26 -0.90 -14.99
CA ALA A 50 4.13 -0.70 -13.54
C ALA A 50 2.71 -1.01 -13.04
N GLU A 51 1.66 -0.58 -13.75
CA GLU A 51 0.27 -0.92 -13.44
C GLU A 51 0.02 -2.42 -13.52
N SER A 52 0.52 -3.07 -14.59
CA SER A 52 0.42 -4.52 -14.78
C SER A 52 1.07 -5.27 -13.62
N ARG A 53 2.30 -4.86 -13.25
CA ARG A 53 3.05 -5.43 -12.13
C ARG A 53 2.32 -5.25 -10.80
N ALA A 54 1.88 -4.04 -10.48
CA ALA A 54 1.20 -3.74 -9.24
C ALA A 54 -0.09 -4.57 -9.10
N ALA A 55 -0.85 -4.73 -10.19
CA ALA A 55 -2.06 -5.52 -10.17
C ALA A 55 -1.79 -7.04 -10.01
N GLU A 56 -0.68 -7.58 -10.51
CA GLU A 56 -0.29 -8.98 -10.28
C GLU A 56 0.14 -9.20 -8.83
N GLN A 57 0.98 -8.29 -8.31
CA GLN A 57 1.39 -8.33 -6.90
C GLN A 57 0.19 -8.23 -5.96
N LEU A 58 -0.85 -7.48 -6.33
CA LEU A 58 -2.10 -7.43 -5.58
C LEU A 58 -2.85 -8.78 -5.60
N VAL A 59 -2.87 -9.48 -6.73
CA VAL A 59 -3.46 -10.84 -6.84
C VAL A 59 -2.68 -11.82 -5.96
N GLN A 60 -1.35 -11.80 -6.03
CA GLN A 60 -0.48 -12.64 -5.19
C GLN A 60 -0.63 -12.32 -3.71
N LEU A 61 -0.72 -11.03 -3.35
CA LEU A 61 -0.98 -10.60 -1.97
C LEU A 61 -2.32 -11.12 -1.48
N LYS A 62 -3.39 -10.99 -2.28
CA LYS A 62 -4.72 -11.52 -1.94
C LYS A 62 -4.65 -13.03 -1.68
N GLU A 63 -3.94 -13.77 -2.51
CA GLU A 63 -3.79 -15.22 -2.35
C GLU A 63 -3.02 -15.59 -1.08
N ARG A 64 -1.94 -14.85 -0.79
CA ARG A 64 -1.19 -14.99 0.46
C ARG A 64 -2.08 -14.74 1.67
N LEU A 65 -2.88 -13.67 1.64
CA LEU A 65 -3.78 -13.30 2.74
C LEU A 65 -4.88 -14.34 3.02
N ARG A 66 -5.35 -15.07 2.00
CA ARG A 66 -6.30 -16.19 2.21
C ARG A 66 -5.74 -17.31 3.08
N HIS A 67 -4.41 -17.48 3.07
CA HIS A 67 -3.70 -18.53 3.79
C HIS A 67 -3.04 -18.01 5.09
N THR A 68 -3.06 -16.69 5.31
CA THR A 68 -2.50 -16.06 6.51
C THR A 68 -3.42 -16.26 7.71
N ARG A 69 -2.82 -16.55 8.87
CA ARG A 69 -3.54 -16.61 10.15
C ARG A 69 -4.08 -15.23 10.52
N THR A 70 -5.22 -15.20 11.21
CA THR A 70 -5.87 -13.95 11.62
C THR A 70 -4.96 -13.02 12.42
N GLU A 71 -4.08 -13.58 13.27
CA GLU A 71 -3.11 -12.86 14.10
C GLU A 71 -2.00 -12.13 13.32
N ASP A 72 -1.68 -12.62 12.12
CA ASP A 72 -0.63 -12.08 11.25
C ASP A 72 -1.21 -11.28 10.07
N PHE A 73 -2.54 -11.31 9.91
CA PHE A 73 -3.23 -10.73 8.76
C PHE A 73 -2.83 -9.27 8.50
N PHE A 74 -2.90 -8.41 9.53
CA PHE A 74 -2.60 -6.99 9.36
C PHE A 74 -1.12 -6.71 9.06
N GLU A 75 -0.20 -7.52 9.59
CA GLU A 75 1.23 -7.38 9.27
C GLU A 75 1.52 -7.77 7.82
N VAL A 76 0.93 -8.87 7.35
CA VAL A 76 1.09 -9.31 5.96
C VAL A 76 0.45 -8.33 4.98
N VAL A 77 -0.67 -7.71 5.37
CA VAL A 77 -1.31 -6.63 4.59
C VAL A 77 -0.41 -5.41 4.51
N THR A 78 0.08 -4.87 5.63
CA THR A 78 0.86 -3.62 5.61
C THR A 78 2.18 -3.80 4.87
N GLU A 79 2.89 -4.89 5.11
CA GLU A 79 4.11 -5.23 4.36
C GLU A 79 3.83 -5.40 2.86
N GLY A 80 2.79 -6.14 2.50
CA GLY A 80 2.43 -6.37 1.09
C GLY A 80 2.04 -5.08 0.37
N LEU A 81 1.26 -4.21 1.01
CA LEU A 81 0.90 -2.91 0.44
C LEU A 81 2.13 -2.01 0.28
N ALA A 82 3.01 -1.95 1.29
CA ALA A 82 4.26 -1.19 1.19
C ALA A 82 5.13 -1.67 0.01
N GLN A 83 5.22 -2.98 -0.21
CA GLN A 83 5.95 -3.57 -1.34
C GLN A 83 5.34 -3.24 -2.70
N ILE A 84 4.00 -3.21 -2.80
CA ILE A 84 3.30 -2.87 -4.05
C ILE A 84 3.47 -1.39 -4.39
N THR A 85 3.36 -0.51 -3.39
CA THR A 85 3.39 0.94 -3.60
C THR A 85 4.80 1.54 -3.54
N GLY A 86 5.81 0.73 -3.20
CA GLY A 86 7.16 1.23 -2.91
C GLY A 86 7.20 2.18 -1.70
N ALA A 87 6.25 2.03 -0.76
CA ALA A 87 6.15 2.93 0.38
C ALA A 87 7.09 2.51 1.51
N GLN A 88 7.73 3.50 2.14
CA GLN A 88 8.55 3.28 3.34
C GLN A 88 7.69 2.97 4.57
N TYR A 89 6.44 3.43 4.57
CA TYR A 89 5.48 3.23 5.63
C TYR A 89 4.19 2.65 5.11
N ALA A 90 3.62 1.69 5.83
CA ALA A 90 2.24 1.26 5.65
C ALA A 90 1.64 0.91 7.00
N PHE A 91 0.40 1.34 7.23
CA PHE A 91 -0.26 1.05 8.50
C PHE A 91 -1.75 0.84 8.32
N VAL A 92 -2.31 -0.01 9.19
CA VAL A 92 -3.75 -0.17 9.34
C VAL A 92 -4.11 0.40 10.69
N SER A 93 -5.10 1.28 10.71
CA SER A 93 -5.64 1.82 11.96
C SER A 93 -7.09 1.39 12.15
N LYS A 94 -7.45 1.09 13.40
CA LYS A 94 -8.84 0.79 13.82
C LYS A 94 -9.29 1.81 14.86
N ARG A 95 -10.60 2.03 14.93
CA ARG A 95 -11.19 2.75 16.08
C ARG A 95 -11.09 1.86 17.32
N ILE A 96 -10.66 2.43 18.43
CA ILE A 96 -10.78 1.79 19.75
C ILE A 96 -12.27 1.85 20.13
N LEU A 97 -12.88 0.70 20.36
CA LEU A 97 -14.23 0.60 20.94
C LEU A 97 -14.11 0.49 22.46
N VAL A 98 -15.16 0.92 23.18
CA VAL A 98 -15.19 0.95 24.65
C VAL A 98 -14.98 -0.44 25.27
N ASP A 99 -15.31 -1.51 24.53
CA ASP A 99 -15.22 -2.90 24.97
C ASP A 99 -13.96 -3.64 24.46
N ASP A 100 -12.95 -2.94 23.94
CA ASP A 100 -11.67 -3.55 23.53
C ASP A 100 -10.80 -3.86 24.78
N GLU A 101 -11.32 -4.75 25.67
CA GLU A 101 -10.83 -5.02 27.04
C GLU A 101 -9.38 -5.55 27.12
N ASN A 102 -8.76 -5.90 25.99
CA ASN A 102 -7.41 -6.49 25.94
C ASN A 102 -6.31 -5.54 25.42
N VAL A 103 -6.56 -4.23 25.43
CA VAL A 103 -5.61 -3.26 24.89
C VAL A 103 -5.06 -2.34 25.99
N ALA A 104 -3.77 -2.47 26.29
CA ALA A 104 -3.03 -1.63 27.23
C ALA A 104 -2.75 -0.22 26.67
N VAL A 105 -3.80 0.52 26.31
CA VAL A 105 -3.69 1.91 25.85
C VAL A 105 -4.66 2.76 26.66
N GLU A 106 -4.14 3.69 27.46
CA GLU A 106 -4.94 4.67 28.17
C GLU A 106 -5.75 5.50 27.16
N MET A 107 -7.08 5.42 27.24
CA MET A 107 -7.97 6.25 26.43
C MET A 107 -7.79 7.71 26.82
N PRO A 108 -7.63 8.64 25.85
CA PRO A 108 -7.58 10.06 26.14
C PRO A 108 -8.95 10.53 26.67
N PRO A 109 -8.97 11.58 27.52
CA PRO A 109 -10.21 12.14 28.05
C PRO A 109 -11.15 12.58 26.93
N ILE A 110 -12.46 12.37 27.14
CA ILE A 110 -13.53 12.78 26.23
C ILE A 110 -13.37 14.28 25.92
N GLY A 111 -13.23 14.63 24.63
CA GLY A 111 -13.25 16.03 24.16
C GLY A 111 -11.92 16.60 23.64
N GLN A 112 -10.83 15.85 23.61
CA GLN A 112 -9.58 16.31 22.97
C GLN A 112 -9.51 15.94 21.46
N PRO A 113 -9.01 16.83 20.58
CA PRO A 113 -8.72 16.49 19.18
C PRO A 113 -7.72 15.32 19.11
N GLY A 114 -8.06 14.27 18.37
CA GLY A 114 -7.24 13.04 18.27
C GLY A 114 -7.81 11.82 18.99
N ALA A 115 -9.15 11.71 19.10
CA ALA A 115 -9.83 10.52 19.60
C ALA A 115 -9.24 9.25 18.94
N CYS A 116 -8.58 8.45 19.77
CA CYS A 116 -7.53 7.51 19.41
C CYS A 116 -7.90 6.53 18.29
N LEU A 117 -7.20 6.64 17.16
CA LEU A 117 -7.03 5.50 16.26
C LEU A 117 -5.88 4.65 16.80
N MET A 118 -6.12 3.36 16.96
CA MET A 118 -5.08 2.41 17.29
C MET A 118 -4.50 1.88 15.99
N GLY A 119 -3.18 1.91 15.85
CA GLY A 119 -2.54 1.19 14.76
C GLY A 119 -2.61 -0.30 15.01
N ALA A 120 -3.44 -1.00 14.24
CA ALA A 120 -3.54 -2.47 14.27
C ALA A 120 -2.22 -3.09 13.81
N ALA A 121 -1.61 -2.51 12.77
CA ALA A 121 -0.27 -2.85 12.33
C ALA A 121 0.43 -1.62 11.74
N PHE A 122 1.74 -1.54 11.94
CA PHE A 122 2.67 -0.60 11.33
C PHE A 122 3.79 -1.37 10.67
N TYR A 123 4.09 -1.01 9.44
CA TYR A 123 5.28 -1.45 8.73
C TYR A 123 6.13 -0.22 8.43
N VAL A 124 7.43 -0.32 8.71
CA VAL A 124 8.45 0.63 8.26
C VAL A 124 9.63 -0.11 7.64
N ASN A 125 10.09 0.38 6.50
CA ASN A 125 11.33 -0.03 5.86
C ASN A 125 11.97 1.14 5.10
N ASP A 126 13.20 1.52 5.44
CA ASP A 126 13.95 2.57 4.76
C ASP A 126 14.82 2.07 3.59
N GLY A 127 14.91 0.75 3.39
CA GLY A 127 15.81 0.12 2.42
C GLY A 127 17.26 0.00 2.90
N TYR A 128 17.55 0.41 4.13
CA TYR A 128 18.87 0.40 4.77
C TYR A 128 18.80 -0.33 6.12
N ASP A 129 18.85 0.42 7.24
CA ASP A 129 19.00 -0.13 8.59
C ASP A 129 17.68 -0.13 9.39
N ILE A 130 16.65 0.55 8.90
CA ILE A 130 15.36 0.66 9.60
C ILE A 130 14.39 -0.31 8.96
N GLN A 131 14.17 -1.45 9.63
CA GLN A 131 13.07 -2.36 9.31
C GLN A 131 12.34 -2.75 10.60
N ALA A 132 11.06 -2.41 10.71
CA ALA A 132 10.25 -2.79 11.87
C ALA A 132 8.80 -3.08 11.51
N LYS A 133 8.22 -4.02 12.25
CA LYS A 133 6.79 -4.35 12.26
C LYS A 133 6.29 -4.13 13.68
N LEU A 134 5.33 -3.22 13.85
CA LEU A 134 4.75 -2.91 15.17
C LEU A 134 3.27 -3.31 15.17
N LYS A 135 2.86 -4.04 16.19
CA LYS A 135 1.47 -4.34 16.51
C LYS A 135 0.98 -3.40 17.61
N ASN A 136 -0.29 -3.02 17.55
CA ASN A 136 -0.97 -2.33 18.65
C ASN A 136 -0.31 -1.02 19.12
N PHE A 137 0.19 -0.20 18.20
CA PHE A 137 0.89 1.03 18.54
C PHE A 137 -0.07 2.24 18.64
N LYS A 138 0.29 3.21 19.49
CA LYS A 138 -0.46 4.45 19.64
C LYS A 138 -0.17 5.37 18.46
N TYR A 139 -1.16 5.60 17.60
CA TYR A 139 -1.09 6.56 16.50
C TYR A 139 -2.00 7.75 16.81
N HIS A 140 -1.43 8.95 16.82
CA HIS A 140 -2.25 10.15 16.97
C HIS A 140 -2.83 10.50 15.61
N ALA A 141 -4.11 10.20 15.43
CA ALA A 141 -4.91 10.61 14.28
C ALA A 141 -5.09 12.14 14.29
N TYR A 142 -4.03 12.86 13.98
CA TYR A 142 -3.98 14.31 14.09
C TYR A 142 -4.14 14.94 12.72
N SER A 143 -5.06 15.92 12.62
CA SER A 143 -5.41 16.59 11.36
C SER A 143 -5.58 15.59 10.20
N CYS A 144 -6.23 14.46 10.51
CA CYS A 144 -6.11 13.27 9.68
C CYS A 144 -6.56 13.58 8.24
N PRO A 145 -5.80 13.15 7.23
CA PRO A 145 -6.29 13.02 5.86
C PRO A 145 -7.67 12.36 5.74
N CYS A 146 -8.11 11.64 6.78
CA CYS A 146 -9.45 11.10 6.98
C CYS A 146 -10.58 12.07 6.65
N ALA A 147 -10.42 13.37 6.95
CA ALA A 147 -11.42 14.38 6.61
C ALA A 147 -11.65 14.51 5.09
N TYR A 148 -10.62 14.21 4.30
CA TYR A 148 -10.63 14.20 2.84
C TYR A 148 -10.95 12.81 2.25
N MET A 149 -10.83 11.75 3.04
CA MET A 149 -11.19 10.36 2.68
C MET A 149 -12.69 10.06 2.85
N LYS A 150 -13.56 11.08 2.87
CA LYS A 150 -15.01 10.90 2.96
C LYS A 150 -15.57 10.23 1.69
N HIS A 151 -16.64 9.46 1.86
CA HIS A 151 -17.34 8.76 0.76
C HIS A 151 -16.48 7.70 0.06
N ASP A 152 -15.73 6.91 0.84
CA ASP A 152 -14.89 5.80 0.35
C ASP A 152 -13.86 6.23 -0.71
N LYS A 153 -13.42 7.50 -0.65
CA LYS A 153 -12.43 8.05 -1.56
C LYS A 153 -11.02 7.75 -1.09
N ILE A 154 -10.18 7.37 -2.05
CA ILE A 154 -8.72 7.36 -1.88
C ILE A 154 -8.24 8.80 -1.87
N PHE A 155 -7.44 9.14 -0.86
CA PHE A 155 -6.81 10.44 -0.76
C PHE A 155 -5.30 10.31 -0.97
N LEU A 156 -4.77 11.15 -1.84
CA LEU A 156 -3.38 11.11 -2.27
C LEU A 156 -2.75 12.50 -2.06
N ILE A 157 -1.63 12.51 -1.36
CA ILE A 157 -0.66 13.60 -1.31
C ILE A 157 0.60 13.06 -1.99
N PRO A 158 0.89 13.47 -3.23
CA PRO A 158 2.00 12.88 -3.99
C PRO A 158 3.37 13.34 -3.48
N GLU A 159 3.46 14.52 -2.86
CA GLU A 159 4.70 15.12 -2.37
C GLU A 159 4.41 16.18 -1.29
N ARG A 160 5.46 16.62 -0.59
CA ARG A 160 5.42 17.74 0.37
C ARG A 160 4.42 17.53 1.50
N LEU A 161 4.29 16.29 1.99
CA LEU A 161 3.40 15.92 3.08
C LEU A 161 3.55 16.84 4.32
N ASN A 162 4.79 17.18 4.67
CA ASN A 162 5.10 18.03 5.83
C ASN A 162 4.58 19.46 5.67
N GLU A 163 4.39 19.95 4.43
CA GLU A 163 3.78 21.26 4.20
C GLU A 163 2.26 21.20 4.26
N PHE A 164 1.67 20.07 3.85
CA PHE A 164 0.23 19.86 3.95
C PHE A 164 -0.20 19.61 5.41
N ILE A 165 0.64 18.97 6.21
CA ILE A 165 0.41 18.66 7.63
C ILE A 165 1.50 19.31 8.51
N PRO A 166 1.51 20.66 8.62
CA PRO A 166 2.62 21.40 9.23
C PRO A 166 2.81 21.15 10.73
N ASN A 167 1.80 20.59 11.41
CA ASN A 167 1.79 20.37 12.86
C ASN A 167 1.61 18.88 13.20
N ASN A 168 2.19 17.95 12.43
CA ASN A 168 2.07 16.52 12.71
C ASN A 168 2.73 16.14 14.05
N PRO A 169 1.98 15.67 15.07
CA PRO A 169 2.52 15.29 16.37
C PRO A 169 3.15 13.90 16.37
N ASN A 170 3.00 13.14 15.29
CA ASN A 170 3.60 11.80 15.19
C ASN A 170 5.08 11.93 14.84
N THR A 171 5.94 11.49 15.75
CA THR A 171 7.37 11.33 15.47
C THR A 171 7.58 10.05 14.67
N LEU A 172 7.81 10.19 13.37
CA LEU A 172 8.19 9.08 12.49
C LEU A 172 9.70 8.91 12.51
N ALA A 173 10.18 7.67 12.34
CA ALA A 173 11.62 7.39 12.26
C ALA A 173 12.30 8.05 11.04
N ILE A 174 11.52 8.30 9.99
CA ILE A 174 11.91 8.89 8.71
C ILE A 174 10.81 9.91 8.37
N PRO A 175 11.17 11.13 7.94
CA PRO A 175 10.18 12.08 7.46
C PRO A 175 9.40 11.53 6.26
N GLY A 176 8.08 11.60 6.31
CA GLY A 176 7.25 11.22 5.17
C GLY A 176 7.19 12.35 4.14
N GLU A 177 7.37 12.01 2.86
CA GLU A 177 7.26 12.95 1.74
C GLU A 177 5.88 12.89 1.04
N ALA A 178 5.29 11.70 0.97
CA ALA A 178 4.03 11.43 0.29
C ALA A 178 3.09 10.64 1.21
N TYR A 179 1.79 10.66 0.91
CA TYR A 179 0.77 9.93 1.65
C TYR A 179 -0.32 9.41 0.71
N LEU A 180 -0.63 8.13 0.82
CA LEU A 180 -1.82 7.52 0.23
C LEU A 180 -2.63 6.88 1.34
N GLY A 181 -3.92 7.19 1.39
CA GLY A 181 -4.82 6.63 2.38
C GLY A 181 -6.21 6.38 1.84
N ASN A 182 -6.92 5.46 2.51
CA ASN A 182 -8.35 5.27 2.34
C ASN A 182 -8.98 5.04 3.73
N SER A 183 -10.12 5.67 3.99
CA SER A 183 -10.95 5.41 5.17
C SER A 183 -12.12 4.51 4.77
N ALA A 184 -11.87 3.21 4.61
CA ALA A 184 -12.94 2.25 4.40
C ALA A 184 -13.62 1.93 5.75
N GLY A 185 -14.94 2.11 5.82
CA GLY A 185 -15.76 1.60 6.91
C GLY A 185 -15.86 0.08 6.84
N LEU A 186 -14.81 -0.63 7.27
CA LEU A 186 -14.82 -2.10 7.31
C LEU A 186 -15.79 -2.56 8.42
N THR A 187 -17.02 -2.85 8.02
CA THR A 187 -17.97 -3.63 8.82
C THR A 187 -17.63 -5.10 8.60
N TRP A 188 -16.86 -5.67 9.52
CA TRP A 188 -16.64 -7.11 9.57
C TRP A 188 -17.95 -7.78 10.01
N ARG A 189 -18.50 -8.66 9.18
CA ARG A 189 -19.59 -9.58 9.54
C ARG A 189 -19.02 -10.88 10.07
#